data_AF-A0A8T7HAF6-F1
#
_entry.id   AF-A0A8T7HAF6-F1
#
_cell.length_a   1.000
_cell.length_b   1.000
_cell.length_c   1.000
_cell.angle_alpha   90.00
_cell.angle_beta   90.00
_cell.angle_gamma   90.00
#
_symmetry.space_group_name_H-M   'P 1'
#
loop_
_entity.id
_entity.type
_entity.pdbx_description
1 polymer ?
#
loop_
_entity_poly.entity_id
_entity_poly.type
_entity_poly.pdbx_seq_one_letter_code
_entity_poly.pdbx_strand_id
1 'polypeptide(L)'
;MSLEEITNQGTKKAALVDIGSNITYTTIIGAGIDAWTGLNLTGIVAARTASLGTVSLTSAPYGWWTEKVYQFTRTRENANFFRKRAVDLLSFNTFQIPVYMTVVAVGSFVSEGEINTEKVKNAAENLAILSPFIGPTLGVYMNICRKLFGIKTTAEGAYNKSP
;
A
#
# COMPACT_ATOMS: atom_id res chain seq x y z
N MET A 1 31.16 7.76 -8.75
CA MET A 1 29.68 7.67 -8.63
C MET A 1 29.24 8.89 -7.86
N SER A 2 28.42 9.76 -8.47
CA SER A 2 27.99 11.03 -7.84
C SER A 2 26.95 10.77 -6.73
N LEU A 3 26.80 11.71 -5.80
CA LEU A 3 25.79 11.61 -4.72
C LEU A 3 24.35 11.50 -5.28
N GLU A 4 24.10 12.11 -6.44
CA GLU A 4 22.82 11.98 -7.16
C GLU A 4 22.59 10.57 -7.70
N GLU A 5 23.62 9.89 -8.19
CA GLU A 5 23.52 8.50 -8.65
C GLU A 5 23.21 7.54 -7.49
N ILE A 6 23.87 7.73 -6.35
CA ILE A 6 23.68 6.90 -5.14
C ILE A 6 22.27 7.10 -4.56
N THR A 7 21.79 8.34 -4.49
CA THR A 7 20.44 8.67 -3.99
C THR A 7 19.34 8.17 -4.93
N ASN A 8 19.55 8.27 -6.24
CA ASN A 8 18.63 7.73 -7.24
C ASN A 8 18.57 6.20 -7.18
N GLN A 9 19.72 5.52 -7.02
CA GLN A 9 19.79 4.07 -6.88
C GLN A 9 19.12 3.57 -5.59
N GLY A 10 19.34 4.24 -4.45
CA GLY A 10 18.67 3.92 -3.19
C GLY A 10 17.15 4.06 -3.27
N THR A 11 16.67 5.13 -3.93
CA THR A 11 15.23 5.37 -4.13
C THR A 11 14.61 4.31 -5.04
N LYS A 12 15.28 3.93 -6.13
CA LYS A 12 14.83 2.85 -7.02
C LYS A 12 14.76 1.50 -6.31
N LYS A 13 15.76 1.17 -5.49
CA LYS A 13 15.77 -0.07 -4.71
C LYS A 13 14.62 -0.10 -3.69
N ALA A 14 14.38 1.00 -2.99
CA ALA A 14 13.23 1.11 -2.08
C ALA A 14 11.90 0.92 -2.83
N ALA A 15 11.72 1.57 -3.98
CA ALA A 15 10.52 1.40 -4.82
C ALA A 15 10.30 -0.05 -5.25
N LEU A 16 11.35 -0.75 -5.70
CA LEU A 16 11.25 -2.17 -6.09
C LEU A 16 10.87 -3.07 -4.91
N VAL A 17 11.46 -2.82 -3.74
CA VAL A 17 11.11 -3.57 -2.52
C VAL A 17 9.67 -3.28 -2.11
N ASP A 18 9.20 -2.05 -2.19
CA ASP A 18 7.81 -1.69 -1.85
C ASP A 18 6.81 -2.35 -2.79
N ILE A 19 7.10 -2.35 -4.10
CA ILE A 19 6.31 -3.04 -5.11
C ILE A 19 6.23 -4.54 -4.80
N GLY A 20 7.39 -5.18 -4.63
CA GLY A 20 7.45 -6.61 -4.32
C GLY A 20 6.71 -6.95 -3.04
N SER A 21 6.89 -6.15 -1.98
CA SER A 21 6.27 -6.36 -0.68
C SER A 21 4.75 -6.24 -0.74
N ASN A 22 4.23 -5.23 -1.43
CA ASN A 22 2.78 -5.04 -1.51
C ASN A 22 2.14 -6.11 -2.42
N ILE A 23 2.80 -6.51 -3.51
CA ILE A 23 2.34 -7.64 -4.35
C ILE A 23 2.26 -8.93 -3.52
N THR A 24 3.31 -9.28 -2.79
CA THR A 24 3.30 -10.53 -2.00
C THR A 24 2.30 -10.45 -0.85
N TYR A 25 2.20 -9.32 -0.17
CA TYR A 25 1.22 -9.10 0.89
C TYR A 25 -0.21 -9.25 0.37
N THR A 26 -0.56 -8.54 -0.72
CA THR A 26 -1.92 -8.58 -1.30
C THR A 26 -2.23 -9.92 -1.94
N THR A 27 -1.22 -10.67 -2.38
CA THR A 27 -1.40 -12.05 -2.83
C THR A 27 -1.78 -12.94 -1.65
N ILE A 28 -1.11 -12.84 -0.50
CA ILE A 28 -1.38 -13.72 0.66
C ILE A 28 -2.64 -13.28 1.40
N ILE A 29 -2.68 -12.04 1.89
CA ILE A 29 -3.78 -11.52 2.69
C ILE A 29 -5.03 -11.32 1.83
N GLY A 30 -4.85 -10.81 0.61
CA GLY A 30 -5.97 -10.63 -0.32
C GLY A 30 -6.58 -11.96 -0.77
N ALA A 31 -5.77 -12.99 -1.06
CA ALA A 31 -6.32 -14.32 -1.34
C ALA A 31 -7.04 -14.92 -0.12
N GLY A 32 -6.54 -14.67 1.10
CA GLY A 32 -7.24 -15.08 2.33
C GLY A 32 -8.61 -14.42 2.47
N ILE A 33 -8.70 -13.12 2.19
CA ILE A 33 -9.98 -12.38 2.18
C ILE A 33 -10.90 -12.92 1.07
N ASP A 34 -10.38 -13.16 -0.14
CA ASP A 34 -11.16 -13.70 -1.26
C ASP A 34 -11.71 -15.11 -0.93
N ALA A 35 -10.90 -15.94 -0.27
CA ALA A 35 -11.35 -17.26 0.19
C ALA A 35 -12.46 -17.15 1.24
N TRP A 36 -12.35 -16.19 2.17
CA TRP A 36 -13.41 -15.93 3.15
C TRP A 36 -14.70 -15.48 2.47
N THR A 37 -14.61 -14.61 1.46
CA THR A 37 -15.81 -14.16 0.71
C THR A 37 -16.41 -15.24 -0.19
N GLY A 38 -15.80 -16.43 -0.26
CA GLY A 38 -16.33 -17.61 -0.94
C GLY A 38 -15.84 -17.77 -2.38
N LEU A 39 -14.82 -17.03 -2.82
CA LEU A 39 -14.22 -17.26 -4.13
C LEU A 39 -13.50 -18.61 -4.16
N ASN A 40 -13.74 -19.37 -5.23
CA ASN A 40 -12.96 -20.58 -5.51
C ASN A 40 -11.54 -20.21 -6.02
N LEU A 41 -10.65 -21.20 -6.12
CA LEU A 41 -9.25 -20.98 -6.51
C LEU A 41 -9.10 -20.20 -7.83
N THR A 42 -9.90 -20.52 -8.85
CA THR A 42 -9.87 -19.82 -10.14
C THR A 42 -10.30 -18.36 -10.00
N GLY A 43 -11.35 -18.09 -9.23
CA GLY A 43 -11.82 -16.74 -8.92
C GLY A 43 -10.77 -15.93 -8.16
N ILE A 44 -10.11 -16.52 -7.16
CA ILE A 44 -9.02 -15.89 -6.41
C ILE A 44 -7.87 -15.53 -7.36
N VAL A 45 -7.40 -16.48 -8.16
CA VAL A 45 -6.30 -16.25 -9.11
C VAL A 45 -6.66 -15.12 -10.09
N ALA A 46 -7.87 -15.15 -10.66
CA ALA A 46 -8.32 -14.11 -11.57
C ALA A 46 -8.37 -12.72 -10.90
N ALA A 47 -8.93 -12.63 -9.69
CA ALA A 47 -9.00 -11.38 -8.93
C ALA A 47 -7.60 -10.82 -8.60
N ARG A 48 -6.69 -11.68 -8.14
CA ARG A 48 -5.31 -11.27 -7.82
C ARG A 48 -4.55 -10.83 -9.07
N THR A 49 -4.63 -11.60 -10.16
CA THR A 49 -3.99 -11.22 -11.44
C THR A 49 -4.53 -9.91 -11.97
N ALA A 50 -5.85 -9.69 -11.92
CA ALA A 50 -6.44 -8.40 -12.32
C ALA A 50 -5.92 -7.23 -11.47
N SER A 51 -5.72 -7.45 -10.17
CA SER A 51 -5.22 -6.41 -9.26
C SER A 51 -3.73 -6.08 -9.40
N LEU A 52 -2.92 -6.98 -10.00
CA LEU A 52 -1.46 -6.81 -10.08
C LEU A 52 -1.04 -5.51 -10.74
N GLY A 53 -1.74 -5.09 -11.80
CA GLY A 53 -1.42 -3.85 -12.51
C GLY A 53 -1.54 -2.63 -11.59
N THR A 54 -2.68 -2.49 -10.93
CA THR A 54 -2.93 -1.40 -9.98
C THR A 54 -1.97 -1.46 -8.80
N VAL A 55 -1.75 -2.64 -8.21
CA VAL A 55 -0.83 -2.80 -7.07
C VAL A 55 0.59 -2.40 -7.49
N SER A 56 1.08 -2.88 -8.62
CA SER A 56 2.43 -2.56 -9.11
C SER A 56 2.62 -1.05 -9.30
N LEU A 57 1.62 -0.37 -9.86
CA LEU A 57 1.68 1.06 -10.13
C LEU A 57 1.64 1.92 -8.84
N THR A 58 0.89 1.46 -7.83
CA THR A 58 0.58 2.27 -6.64
C THR A 58 1.50 2.01 -5.46
N SER A 59 2.24 0.90 -5.46
CA SER A 59 3.03 0.47 -4.30
C SER A 59 4.21 1.38 -3.96
N ALA A 60 5.00 1.77 -4.96
CA ALA A 60 6.11 2.70 -4.72
C ALA A 60 5.62 4.11 -4.29
N PRO A 61 4.62 4.71 -4.97
CA PRO A 61 3.97 5.92 -4.47
C PRO A 61 3.40 5.79 -3.06
N TYR A 62 2.83 4.64 -2.72
CA TYR A 62 2.31 4.36 -1.37
C TYR A 62 3.42 4.32 -0.32
N GLY A 63 4.54 3.66 -0.58
CA GLY A 63 5.70 3.66 0.32
C GLY A 63 6.23 5.07 0.58
N TRP A 64 6.38 5.86 -0.49
CA TRP A 64 6.75 7.27 -0.39
C TRP A 64 5.73 8.11 0.38
N TRP A 65 4.43 7.92 0.11
CA TRP A 65 3.36 8.62 0.81
C TRP A 65 3.38 8.32 2.31
N THR A 66 3.57 7.06 2.66
CA THR A 66 3.65 6.63 4.06
C THR A 66 4.80 7.35 4.77
N GLU A 67 5.99 7.46 4.16
CA GLU A 67 7.09 8.27 4.71
C GLU A 67 6.70 9.74 4.94
N LYS A 68 5.91 10.33 4.02
CA LYS A 68 5.37 11.69 4.18
C LYS A 68 4.39 11.81 5.35
N VAL A 69 3.53 10.83 5.57
CA VAL A 69 2.63 10.83 6.73
C VAL A 69 3.41 10.65 8.04
N TYR A 70 4.48 9.84 8.05
CA TYR A 70 5.40 9.76 9.19
C TYR A 70 6.10 11.10 9.47
N GLN A 71 6.51 11.85 8.44
CA GLN A 71 7.02 13.22 8.56
C GLN A 71 5.96 14.16 9.14
N PHE A 72 4.76 14.17 8.55
CA PHE A 72 3.67 15.06 8.92
C PHE A 72 3.21 14.86 10.37
N THR A 73 3.09 13.60 10.80
CA THR A 73 2.69 13.23 12.16
C THR A 73 3.85 13.29 13.16
N ARG A 74 5.05 13.70 12.73
CA ARG A 74 6.27 13.76 13.55
C ARG A 74 6.61 12.41 14.22
N THR A 75 6.26 11.31 13.56
CA THR A 75 6.43 9.96 14.11
C THR A 75 7.78 9.41 13.70
N ARG A 76 8.67 9.18 14.67
CA ARG A 76 10.05 8.71 14.46
C ARG A 76 10.17 7.21 14.73
N GLU A 77 11.32 6.63 14.41
CA GLU A 77 11.56 5.20 14.61
C GLU A 77 11.52 4.78 16.10
N ASN A 78 11.81 5.68 17.03
CA ASN A 78 11.68 5.41 18.47
C ASN A 78 10.25 5.57 19.01
N ALA A 79 9.26 5.89 18.16
CA ALA A 79 7.87 5.98 18.58
C ALA A 79 7.34 4.61 19.04
N ASN A 80 6.37 4.62 19.96
CA ASN A 80 5.74 3.40 20.43
C ASN A 80 4.98 2.66 19.30
N PHE A 81 4.72 1.38 19.53
CA PHE A 81 4.08 0.49 18.54
C PHE A 81 2.73 1.02 18.05
N PHE A 82 1.85 1.43 18.97
CA PHE A 82 0.50 1.91 18.65
C PHE A 82 0.52 3.16 17.78
N ARG A 83 1.41 4.11 18.06
CA ARG A 83 1.55 5.32 17.25
C ARG A 83 1.97 4.99 15.82
N LYS A 84 2.94 4.08 15.63
CA LYS A 84 3.33 3.64 14.27
C LYS A 84 2.16 2.98 13.55
N ARG A 85 1.41 2.08 14.20
CA ARG A 85 0.23 1.43 13.60
C ARG A 85 -0.86 2.44 13.22
N ALA A 86 -1.11 3.46 14.05
CA ALA A 86 -2.07 4.52 13.75
C ALA A 86 -1.65 5.34 12.52
N VAL A 87 -0.34 5.62 12.37
CA VAL A 87 0.20 6.31 11.19
C VAL A 87 0.11 5.43 9.94
N ASP A 88 0.37 4.13 10.06
CA ASP A 88 0.20 3.19 8.95
C ASP A 88 -1.27 3.11 8.50
N LEU A 89 -2.22 3.07 9.45
CA LEU A 89 -3.65 3.15 9.17
C LEU A 89 -4.03 4.48 8.48
N LEU A 90 -3.52 5.61 8.98
CA LEU A 90 -3.75 6.92 8.39
C LEU A 90 -3.20 6.98 6.95
N SER A 91 -2.00 6.45 6.73
CA SER A 91 -1.36 6.39 5.41
C SER A 91 -2.17 5.53 4.45
N PHE A 92 -2.63 4.37 4.91
CA PHE A 92 -3.50 3.49 4.14
C PHE A 92 -4.80 4.21 3.75
N ASN A 93 -5.51 4.78 4.71
CA ASN A 93 -6.81 5.43 4.46
C ASN A 93 -6.67 6.66 3.54
N THR A 94 -5.60 7.43 3.69
CA THR A 94 -5.40 8.66 2.89
C THR A 94 -4.85 8.40 1.49
N PHE A 95 -4.43 7.16 1.19
CA PHE A 95 -3.86 6.80 -0.10
C PHE A 95 -4.65 5.69 -0.81
N GLN A 96 -4.79 4.54 -0.17
CA GLN A 96 -5.37 3.34 -0.77
C GLN A 96 -6.87 3.48 -1.00
N ILE A 97 -7.61 4.13 -0.08
CA ILE A 97 -9.06 4.34 -0.28
C ILE A 97 -9.32 5.26 -1.49
N PRO A 98 -8.71 6.46 -1.62
CA PRO A 98 -8.87 7.29 -2.82
C PRO A 98 -8.47 6.59 -4.13
N VAL A 99 -7.37 5.83 -4.10
CA VAL A 99 -6.93 5.04 -5.26
C VAL A 99 -7.99 4.00 -5.63
N TYR A 100 -8.50 3.25 -4.65
CA TYR A 100 -9.50 2.21 -4.91
C TYR A 100 -10.83 2.80 -5.40
N MET A 101 -11.28 3.91 -4.82
CA MET A 101 -12.43 4.67 -5.31
C MET A 101 -12.26 5.09 -6.78
N THR A 102 -11.07 5.55 -7.14
CA THR A 102 -10.75 5.95 -8.53
C THR A 102 -10.81 4.75 -9.47
N VAL A 103 -10.25 3.61 -9.06
CA VAL A 103 -10.30 2.37 -9.87
C VAL A 103 -11.74 1.91 -10.08
N VAL A 104 -12.58 1.95 -9.04
CA VAL A 104 -13.99 1.57 -9.16
C VAL A 104 -14.76 2.58 -10.00
N ALA A 105 -14.51 3.88 -9.87
CA ALA A 105 -15.14 4.91 -10.70
C ALA A 105 -14.81 4.70 -12.19
N VAL A 106 -13.52 4.53 -12.52
CA VAL A 106 -13.07 4.26 -13.89
C VAL A 106 -13.64 2.93 -14.40
N GLY A 107 -13.64 1.89 -13.56
CA GLY A 107 -14.21 0.59 -13.91
C GLY A 107 -15.70 0.67 -14.23
N SER A 108 -16.47 1.42 -13.43
CA SER A 108 -17.90 1.66 -13.72
C SER A 108 -18.08 2.45 -15.02
N PHE A 109 -17.31 3.51 -15.25
CA PHE A 109 -17.39 4.29 -16.49
C PHE A 109 -17.08 3.45 -17.73
N VAL A 110 -16.03 2.62 -17.68
CA VAL A 110 -15.62 1.77 -18.80
C VAL A 110 -16.63 0.64 -19.07
N SER A 111 -17.25 0.09 -18.02
CA SER A 111 -18.17 -1.06 -18.16
C SER A 111 -19.63 -0.68 -18.40
N GLU A 112 -20.10 0.43 -17.82
CA GLU A 112 -21.51 0.88 -17.82
C GLU A 112 -21.73 2.19 -18.59
N GLY A 113 -20.66 2.90 -18.97
CA GLY A 113 -20.74 4.20 -19.67
C GLY A 113 -20.90 5.41 -18.74
N GLU A 114 -21.04 5.20 -17.44
CA GLU A 114 -21.19 6.27 -16.43
C GLU A 114 -20.50 5.92 -15.11
N ILE A 115 -20.19 6.94 -14.29
CA ILE A 115 -19.60 6.72 -12.98
C ILE A 115 -20.70 6.34 -11.99
N ASN A 116 -20.68 5.10 -11.52
CA ASN A 116 -21.63 4.60 -10.54
C ASN A 116 -21.20 5.01 -9.12
N THR A 117 -21.80 6.09 -8.61
CA THR A 117 -21.46 6.66 -7.29
C THR A 117 -21.73 5.70 -6.12
N GLU A 118 -22.73 4.82 -6.25
CA GLU A 118 -23.04 3.82 -5.22
C GLU A 118 -21.93 2.77 -5.12
N LYS A 119 -21.42 2.26 -6.26
CA LYS A 119 -20.27 1.34 -6.28
C LYS A 119 -19.02 1.98 -5.68
N VAL A 120 -18.75 3.24 -6.02
CA VAL A 120 -17.61 4.00 -5.48
C VAL A 120 -17.73 4.18 -3.96
N LYS A 121 -18.93 4.52 -3.47
CA LYS A 121 -19.21 4.65 -2.04
C LYS A 121 -19.02 3.32 -1.31
N ASN A 122 -19.64 2.25 -1.81
CA ASN A 122 -19.55 0.91 -1.21
C ASN A 122 -18.08 0.41 -1.18
N ALA A 123 -17.31 0.70 -2.24
CA ALA A 123 -15.88 0.40 -2.28
C ALA A 123 -15.10 1.14 -1.19
N ALA A 124 -15.39 2.42 -0.96
CA ALA A 124 -14.75 3.21 0.09
C ALA A 124 -15.11 2.69 1.49
N GLU A 125 -16.39 2.43 1.75
CA GLU A 125 -16.89 1.95 3.05
C GLU A 125 -16.33 0.58 3.39
N ASN A 126 -16.40 -0.38 2.47
CA ASN A 126 -15.88 -1.73 2.69
C ASN A 126 -14.37 -1.73 2.96
N LEU A 127 -13.60 -0.93 2.21
CA LEU A 127 -12.17 -0.84 2.43
C LEU A 127 -11.83 -0.12 3.74
N ALA A 128 -12.60 0.90 4.12
CA ALA A 128 -12.45 1.60 5.40
C ALA A 128 -12.76 0.69 6.60
N ILE A 129 -13.73 -0.21 6.48
CA ILE A 129 -14.07 -1.20 7.53
C ILE A 129 -12.90 -2.17 7.74
N LEU A 130 -12.25 -2.61 6.65
CA LEU A 130 -11.13 -3.56 6.71
C LEU A 130 -9.77 -2.89 7.02
N SER A 131 -9.66 -1.58 6.83
CA SER A 131 -8.37 -0.89 6.92
C SER A 131 -7.68 -0.92 8.29
N PRO A 132 -8.38 -0.94 9.46
CA PRO A 132 -7.72 -1.08 10.76
C PRO A 132 -6.92 -2.38 10.88
N PHE A 133 -7.26 -3.40 10.09
CA PHE A 133 -6.48 -4.62 9.98
C PHE A 133 -5.41 -4.51 8.88
N ILE A 134 -5.81 -4.12 7.66
CA ILE A 134 -4.92 -4.15 6.49
C ILE A 134 -3.80 -3.12 6.61
N GLY A 135 -4.11 -1.86 6.93
CA GLY A 135 -3.13 -0.76 6.96
C GLY A 135 -1.95 -1.04 7.91
N PRO A 136 -2.20 -1.30 9.20
CA PRO A 136 -1.17 -1.63 10.17
C PRO A 136 -0.34 -2.87 9.81
N THR A 137 -0.96 -3.94 9.31
CA THR A 137 -0.26 -5.19 8.99
C THR A 137 0.55 -5.08 7.71
N LEU A 138 0.06 -4.38 6.68
CA LEU A 138 0.84 -4.01 5.50
C LEU A 138 2.06 -3.17 5.89
N GLY A 139 1.88 -2.17 6.77
CA GLY A 139 2.98 -1.36 7.28
C GLY A 139 4.05 -2.18 8.02
N VAL A 140 3.65 -3.17 8.83
CA VAL A 140 4.62 -4.11 9.44
C VAL A 140 5.36 -4.86 8.35
N TYR A 141 4.62 -5.48 7.43
CA TYR A 141 5.17 -6.36 6.41
C TYR A 141 6.17 -5.64 5.50
N MET A 142 5.81 -4.46 4.99
CA MET A 142 6.72 -3.64 4.17
C MET A 142 8.00 -3.28 4.91
N ASN A 143 7.90 -2.93 6.21
CA ASN A 143 9.09 -2.62 7.01
C ASN A 143 9.99 -3.86 7.23
N ILE A 144 9.41 -5.05 7.41
CA ILE A 144 10.17 -6.31 7.46
C ILE A 144 10.91 -6.52 6.15
N CYS A 145 10.20 -6.43 5.01
CA CYS A 145 10.82 -6.60 3.70
C CYS A 145 11.93 -5.58 3.45
N ARG A 146 11.69 -4.29 3.74
CA ARG A 146 12.73 -3.25 3.66
C ARG A 146 13.97 -3.63 4.47
N LYS A 147 13.81 -4.04 5.73
CA LYS A 147 14.94 -4.51 6.56
C LYS A 147 15.67 -5.71 5.95
N LEU A 148 14.95 -6.70 5.44
CA LEU A 148 15.54 -7.87 4.77
C LEU A 148 16.39 -7.51 3.55
N PHE A 149 16.05 -6.42 2.85
CA PHE A 149 16.81 -5.93 1.70
C PHE A 149 17.80 -4.80 2.04
N GLY A 150 18.03 -4.51 3.33
CA GLY A 150 18.93 -3.44 3.78
C GLY A 150 18.44 -2.04 3.41
N ILE A 151 17.12 -1.84 3.33
CA ILE A 151 16.45 -0.57 3.12
C ILE A 151 15.94 -0.04 4.47
N LYS A 152 16.09 1.26 4.69
CA LYS A 152 15.53 1.95 5.86
C LYS A 152 14.03 1.71 5.98
N THR A 153 13.56 1.51 7.21
CA THR A 153 12.12 1.46 7.48
C THR A 153 11.45 2.76 7.06
N THR A 154 10.13 2.75 6.95
CA THR A 154 9.34 3.94 6.61
C THR A 154 9.60 5.09 7.59
N ALA A 155 9.69 4.82 8.88
CA ALA A 155 9.95 5.85 9.88
C ALA A 155 11.38 6.39 9.82
N GLU A 156 12.36 5.58 9.42
CA GLU A 156 13.74 6.03 9.21
C GLU A 156 13.90 6.81 7.90
N GLY A 157 13.33 6.30 6.79
CA GLY A 157 13.30 6.96 5.48
C GLY A 157 12.60 8.31 5.51
N ALA A 158 11.59 8.46 6.38
CA ALA A 158 10.92 9.72 6.65
C ALA A 158 11.87 10.82 7.14
N TYR A 159 12.97 10.53 7.84
CA TYR A 159 13.84 11.59 8.39
C TYR A 159 15.27 11.55 7.86
N ASN A 160 15.69 10.44 7.27
CA ASN A 160 17.05 10.26 6.78
C ASN A 160 17.02 9.99 5.27
N LYS A 161 16.85 11.07 4.48
CA LYS A 161 16.96 11.03 3.01
C LYS A 161 18.43 11.03 2.55
N SER A 162 19.16 9.98 2.92
CA SER A 162 20.50 9.54 2.47
C SER A 162 20.94 8.38 3.39
N PRO A 163 21.83 7.46 2.97
CA PRO A 163 22.00 6.11 3.52
C PRO A 163 22.15 5.98 5.04
#